data_AF-A0A560W5Y8-F1
#
_entry.id   AF-A0A560W5Y8-F1
#
_cell.length_a   1.000
_cell.length_b   1.000
_cell.length_c   1.000
_cell.angle_alpha   90.00
_cell.angle_beta   90.00
_cell.angle_gamma   90.00
#
_symmetry.space_group_name_H-M   'P 1'
#
loop_
_entity.id
_entity.type
_entity.pdbx_description
1 polymer ?
#
loop_
_entity_poly.entity_id
_entity_poly.type
_entity_poly.pdbx_seq_one_letter_code
_entity_poly.pdbx_strand_id
1 'polypeptide(L)' 'MGLLMASRLDDLFAPYGEHLTTKELGEIFGVSEPTVRRWLASGVIPAYKVGTSWVILAAEVRDWMEEQRNQ' A
#
# COMPACT_ATOMS: atom_id res chain seq x y z
N MET A 1 -4.44 6.59 -22.37
CA MET A 1 -4.00 5.23 -22.76
C MET A 1 -3.23 4.63 -21.59
N GLY A 2 -3.91 4.19 -20.51
CA GLY A 2 -3.30 3.72 -19.25
C GLY A 2 -3.65 2.28 -18.85
N LEU A 3 -4.25 1.50 -19.74
CA LEU A 3 -4.96 0.26 -19.38
C LEU A 3 -4.09 -1.00 -19.24
N LEU A 4 -2.77 -0.92 -19.44
CA LEU A 4 -1.87 -2.08 -19.35
C LEU A 4 -1.12 -2.18 -18.00
N MET A 5 -1.22 -1.17 -17.12
CA MET A 5 -0.47 -1.11 -15.85
C MET A 5 -1.30 -1.42 -14.61
N ALA A 6 -2.59 -1.06 -14.62
CA ALA A 6 -3.54 -1.48 -13.59
C ALA A 6 -3.46 -3.00 -13.35
N SER A 7 -3.22 -3.80 -14.40
CA SER A 7 -3.08 -5.25 -14.32
C SER A 7 -1.83 -5.74 -13.59
N ARG A 8 -0.71 -5.01 -13.62
CA ARG A 8 0.53 -5.41 -12.92
C ARG A 8 0.45 -5.17 -11.42
N LEU A 9 -0.13 -4.02 -11.03
CA LEU A 9 -0.45 -3.77 -9.63
C LEU A 9 -1.59 -4.69 -9.18
N ASP A 10 -2.56 -4.99 -10.06
CA ASP A 10 -3.60 -5.95 -9.72
C ASP A 10 -3.06 -7.32 -9.38
N ASP A 11 -2.10 -7.83 -10.17
CA ASP A 11 -1.43 -9.10 -9.89
C ASP A 11 -0.63 -9.05 -8.57
N LEU A 12 0.03 -7.93 -8.28
CA LEU A 12 0.74 -7.70 -7.01
C LEU A 12 -0.21 -7.71 -5.81
N PHE A 13 -1.40 -7.12 -5.97
CA PHE A 13 -2.39 -7.00 -4.91
C PHE A 13 -3.41 -8.16 -4.87
N ALA A 14 -3.48 -8.99 -5.92
CA ALA A 14 -4.42 -10.11 -6.07
C ALA A 14 -4.41 -11.13 -4.92
N PRO A 15 -3.25 -11.50 -4.32
CA PRO A 15 -3.26 -12.41 -3.18
C PRO A 15 -3.68 -11.73 -1.87
N TYR A 16 -3.76 -10.39 -1.86
CA TYR A 16 -4.08 -9.61 -0.67
C TYR A 16 -5.55 -9.17 -0.69
N GLY A 17 -6.14 -9.06 0.50
CA GLY A 17 -7.53 -8.62 0.64
C GLY A 17 -7.74 -7.13 0.39
N GLU A 18 -8.97 -6.66 0.63
CA GLU A 18 -9.31 -5.23 0.55
C GLU A 18 -8.49 -4.38 1.54
N HIS A 19 -8.11 -4.98 2.68
CA HIS A 19 -7.28 -4.40 3.71
C HIS A 19 -5.91 -5.08 3.76
N LEU A 20 -4.86 -4.26 3.81
CA LEU A 20 -3.49 -4.70 4.02
C LEU A 20 -3.11 -4.53 5.49
N THR A 21 -2.31 -5.46 5.98
CA THR A 21 -1.61 -5.34 7.26
C THR A 21 -0.24 -4.69 7.06
N THR A 22 0.36 -4.21 8.14
CA THR A 22 1.75 -3.70 8.13
C THR A 22 2.76 -4.71 7.62
N LYS A 23 2.48 -6.00 7.81
CA LYS A 23 3.36 -7.09 7.37
C LYS A 23 3.28 -7.25 5.85
N GLU A 24 2.07 -7.39 5.32
CA GLU A 24 1.83 -7.51 3.87
C GLU A 24 2.37 -6.29 3.13
N LEU A 25 2.13 -5.09 3.67
CA LEU A 25 2.68 -3.85 3.13
C LEU A 25 4.23 -3.89 3.09
N GLY A 26 4.86 -4.45 4.13
CA GLY A 26 6.31 -4.64 4.16
C GLY A 26 6.81 -5.62 3.09
N GLU A 27 6.09 -6.71 2.86
CA GLU A 27 6.41 -7.68 1.79
C GLU A 27 6.25 -7.06 0.40
N ILE A 28 5.18 -6.27 0.19
CA ILE A 28 4.91 -5.57 -1.07
C ILE A 28 6.00 -4.53 -1.39
N PHE A 29 6.38 -3.72 -0.41
CA PHE A 29 7.40 -2.67 -0.57
C PHE A 29 8.84 -3.18 -0.42
N GLY A 30 9.04 -4.43 0.01
CA GLY A 30 10.36 -4.98 0.32
C GLY A 30 11.04 -4.29 1.51
N VAL A 31 10.26 -3.77 2.46
CA VAL A 31 10.78 -3.09 3.66
C VAL A 31 10.34 -3.78 4.94
N SER A 32 11.10 -3.61 6.01
CA SER A 32 10.77 -4.19 7.31
C SER A 32 9.49 -3.57 7.91
N GLU A 33 8.69 -4.36 8.63
CA GLU A 33 7.51 -3.90 9.39
C GLU A 33 7.72 -2.61 10.21
N PRO A 34 8.85 -2.40 10.94
CA PRO A 34 9.07 -1.13 11.64
C PRO A 34 9.21 0.07 10.70
N THR A 35 9.78 -0.12 9.51
CA THR A 35 9.86 0.92 8.47
C THR A 35 8.48 1.26 7.96
N VAL A 36 7.64 0.25 7.69
CA VAL A 36 6.23 0.47 7.33
C VAL A 36 5.51 1.27 8.41
N ARG A 37 5.61 0.86 9.67
CA ARG A 37 4.97 1.58 10.79
C ARG A 37 5.41 3.04 10.86
N ARG A 38 6.69 3.32 10.60
CA ARG A 38 7.22 4.68 10.53
C ARG A 38 6.61 5.46 9.37
N TRP A 39 6.47 4.85 8.20
CA TRP A 39 5.84 5.47 7.03
C TRP A 39 4.36 5.79 7.24
N LEU A 40 3.61 4.87 7.88
CA LEU A 40 2.22 5.10 8.28
C LEU A 40 2.11 6.25 9.27
N ALA A 41 2.97 6.27 10.29
CA ALA A 41 3.01 7.37 11.27
C ALA A 41 3.41 8.72 10.65
N SER A 42 4.25 8.69 9.61
CA SER A 42 4.70 9.87 8.88
C SER A 42 3.71 10.33 7.81
N GLY A 43 2.68 9.54 7.49
CA GLY A 43 1.71 9.85 6.43
C GLY A 43 2.29 9.72 5.01
N VAL A 44 3.35 8.93 4.82
CA VAL A 44 3.95 8.71 3.49
C VAL A 44 3.07 7.80 2.63
N ILE A 45 2.45 6.80 3.26
CA ILE A 45 1.53 5.85 2.62
C ILE A 45 0.12 6.15 3.15
N PRO A 46 -0.90 6.15 2.27
CA PRO A 46 -2.29 6.32 2.69
C PRO A 46 -2.70 5.18 3.64
N ALA A 47 -3.06 5.55 4.86
CA ALA A 47 -3.59 4.63 5.85
C ALA A 47 -4.50 5.35 6.84
N TYR A 48 -5.53 4.63 7.27
CA TYR A 48 -6.55 5.12 8.19
C TYR A 48 -6.25 4.62 9.59
N LYS A 49 -6.09 5.54 10.54
CA LYS A 49 -5.93 5.16 11.95
C LYS A 49 -7.30 4.96 12.59
N VAL A 50 -7.66 3.71 12.86
CA VAL A 50 -8.92 3.34 13.52
C VAL A 50 -8.60 2.87 14.95
N GLY A 51 -8.77 3.79 15.90
CA GLY A 51 -8.40 3.55 17.30
C GLY A 51 -6.89 3.35 17.48
N THR A 52 -6.50 2.14 17.88
CA THR A 52 -5.10 1.71 18.04
C THR A 52 -4.53 0.98 16.83
N SER A 53 -5.36 0.64 15.84
CA SER A 53 -4.97 -0.11 14.65
C SER A 53 -4.87 0.80 13.42
N TRP A 54 -4.00 0.41 12.48
CA TRP A 54 -3.92 1.03 11.16
C TRP A 54 -4.65 0.15 10.16
N VAL A 55 -5.59 0.76 9.43
CA VAL A 55 -6.30 0.16 8.32
C VAL A 55 -5.69 0.71 7.05
N ILE A 56 -5.08 -0.17 6.27
CA ILE A 56 -4.45 0.19 4.99
C ILE A 56 -5.34 -0.40 3.91
N LEU A 57 -5.80 0.42 2.97
CA LEU A 57 -6.65 -0.07 1.88
C LEU A 57 -5.78 -0.39 0.67
N ALA A 58 -5.91 -1.60 0.12
CA ALA A 58 -5.13 -2.00 -1.05
C ALA A 58 -5.40 -1.11 -2.27
N ALA A 59 -6.65 -0.65 -2.43
CA ALA A 59 -7.04 0.26 -3.49
C ALA A 59 -6.33 1.62 -3.40
N GLU A 60 -6.26 2.20 -2.20
CA GLU A 60 -5.59 3.50 -1.97
C GLU A 60 -4.08 3.40 -2.15
N VAL A 61 -3.48 2.31 -1.65
CA VAL A 61 -2.04 2.06 -1.83
C VAL A 61 -1.69 1.89 -3.29
N ARG A 62 -2.55 1.21 -4.07
CA ARG A 62 -2.39 1.07 -5.51
C ARG A 62 -2.46 2.43 -6.21
N ASP A 63 -3.49 3.21 -5.95
CA ASP A 63 -3.67 4.54 -6.56
C ASP A 63 -2.45 5.44 -6.26
N TRP A 64 -2.02 5.45 -4.99
CA TRP A 64 -0.82 6.15 -4.57
C TRP A 64 0.46 5.67 -5.30
N MET A 65 0.63 4.36 -5.52
CA MET A 65 1.77 3.85 -6.31
C MET A 65 1.71 4.31 -7.76
N GLU A 66 0.52 4.42 -8.35
CA GLU A 66 0.34 4.95 -9.70
C GLU A 66 0.70 6.45 -9.76
N GLU A 67 0.34 7.23 -8.74
CA GLU A 67 0.69 8.65 -8.64
C GLU A 67 2.20 8.90 -8.46
N GLN A 68 2.89 8.09 -7.65
CA GLN A 68 4.34 8.21 -7.42
C GLN A 68 5.21 7.78 -8.61
N ARG A 69 4.64 7.16 -9.65
CA ARG A 69 5.38 6.55 -10.77
C ARG A 69 6.13 7.54 -11.68
N ASN A 70 5.98 8.85 -11.49
CA ASN A 70 6.48 9.84 -12.44
C ASN A 70 7.38 10.94 -11.84
N GLN A 71 8.06 10.66 -10.72
CA GLN A 71 9.17 11.49 -10.22
C GLN A 71 10.53 10.95 -10.65
#